data_AF-A0A2T8HHB9-F1
#
_entry.id   AF-A0A2T8HHB9-F1
#
_cell.length_a   1.000
_cell.length_b   1.000
_cell.length_c   1.000
_cell.angle_alpha   90.00
_cell.angle_beta   90.00
_cell.angle_gamma   90.00
#
_symmetry.space_group_name_H-M   'P 1'
#
loop_
_entity.id
_entity.type
_entity.pdbx_description
1 polymer ?
#
loop_
_entity_poly.entity_id
_entity_poly.type
_entity_poly.pdbx_seq_one_letter_code
_entity_poly.pdbx_strand_id
1 'polypeptide(L)'
;MNNKIATGIWLVFIGAIILLHNMDIIHFNFYAIIKYWPLAIVSVGISLLLQNRPHGVLISTVCNILICSFLVYQGTTNSDHNFSNGEAGIDSQAQSQRVALDYSTEIEQAKLHLNGGAASFKLVKPEDSTKLIAAWTDSPSVGLRLDESGTKEKEIVFDAKHNDSRSKKNTIEFYLNPAPVWDLELNVGAVNFKADFSIYRFQTLAINAGASNIGLTFGEPTLENTKIEINTGASNLSLRVPKGAAYRVTGKNVMSSTRYEGAEKVSKGVYETENYQSASLKYDIELNGAANSCSINTY
;
A
#
# COMPACT_ATOMS: atom_id res chain seq x y z
N MET A 1 7.18 18.60 30.51
CA MET A 1 6.58 19.42 29.42
C MET A 1 7.35 19.36 28.09
N ASN A 2 8.60 18.90 28.06
CA ASN A 2 9.46 18.89 26.85
C ASN A 2 9.00 17.96 25.71
N ASN A 3 8.36 16.83 26.02
CA ASN A 3 7.92 15.88 24.99
C ASN A 3 6.86 16.48 24.04
N LYS A 4 6.09 17.47 24.48
CA LYS A 4 5.06 18.11 23.64
C LYS A 4 5.67 19.00 22.55
N ILE A 5 6.83 19.60 22.82
CA ILE A 5 7.50 20.51 21.89
C ILE A 5 8.17 19.71 20.76
N ALA A 6 8.87 18.62 21.10
CA ALA A 6 9.47 17.74 20.11
C ALA A 6 8.43 17.13 19.17
N THR A 7 7.33 16.58 19.70
CA THR A 7 6.23 16.04 18.88
C THR A 7 5.57 17.13 18.03
N GLY A 8 5.42 18.36 18.56
CA GLY A 8 4.89 19.49 17.81
C GLY A 8 5.78 19.90 16.62
N ILE A 9 7.11 19.90 16.79
CA ILE A 9 8.07 20.22 15.72
C ILE A 9 7.98 19.19 14.59
N TRP A 10 7.90 17.89 14.91
CA TRP A 10 7.73 16.84 13.90
C TRP A 10 6.42 16.98 13.12
N LEU A 11 5.33 17.34 13.79
CA LEU A 11 4.02 17.55 13.15
C LEU A 11 4.05 18.77 12.22
N VAL A 12 4.63 19.88 12.68
CA VAL A 12 4.81 21.08 11.85
C VAL A 12 5.73 20.80 10.67
N PHE A 13 6.81 20.04 10.87
CA PHE A 13 7.76 19.66 9.82
C PHE A 13 7.11 18.82 8.72
N ILE A 14 6.41 17.74 9.11
CA ILE A 14 5.69 16.87 8.17
C ILE A 14 4.62 17.67 7.42
N GLY A 15 3.84 18.50 8.13
CA GLY A 15 2.81 19.35 7.53
C GLY A 15 3.38 20.38 6.56
N ALA A 16 4.49 21.04 6.89
CA ALA A 16 5.14 22.02 6.04
C ALA A 16 5.70 21.39 4.75
N ILE A 17 6.31 20.20 4.84
CA ILE A 17 6.80 19.45 3.68
C ILE A 17 5.66 19.09 2.74
N ILE A 18 4.55 18.57 3.27
CA ILE A 18 3.37 18.19 2.46
C ILE A 18 2.77 19.44 1.78
N LEU A 19 2.70 20.57 2.48
CA LEU A 19 2.20 21.82 1.93
C LEU A 19 3.12 22.34 0.80
N LEU A 20 4.43 22.38 1.03
CA LEU A 20 5.41 22.83 0.04
C LEU A 20 5.46 21.91 -1.19
N HIS A 21 5.25 20.60 -0.99
CA HIS A 21 5.12 19.64 -2.07
C HIS A 21 3.84 19.88 -2.89
N ASN A 22 2.70 20.11 -2.23
CA ASN A 22 1.43 20.42 -2.89
C ASN A 22 1.43 21.76 -3.64
N MET A 23 2.28 22.70 -3.22
CA MET A 23 2.48 23.99 -3.90
C MET A 23 3.48 23.92 -5.07
N ASP A 24 4.01 22.73 -5.39
CA ASP A 24 5.00 22.49 -6.47
C ASP A 24 6.29 23.32 -6.30
N ILE A 25 6.61 23.71 -5.06
CA ILE A 25 7.83 24.45 -4.72
C ILE A 25 9.00 23.47 -4.56
N ILE A 26 8.74 22.26 -4.05
CA ILE A 26 9.72 21.18 -3.90
C ILE A 26 9.19 19.84 -4.44
N HIS A 27 9.99 19.15 -5.24
CA HIS A 27 9.78 17.75 -5.57
C HIS A 27 10.44 16.89 -4.48
N PHE A 28 9.63 16.32 -3.60
CA PHE A 28 10.12 15.65 -2.39
C PHE A 28 9.95 14.14 -2.49
N ASN A 29 11.04 13.38 -2.35
CA ASN A 29 11.02 11.92 -2.41
C ASN A 29 10.74 11.31 -1.02
N PHE A 30 9.47 11.02 -0.74
CA PHE A 30 9.05 10.43 0.53
C PHE A 30 9.64 9.03 0.79
N TYR A 31 9.92 8.25 -0.25
CA TYR A 31 10.50 6.92 -0.11
C TYR A 31 11.97 6.96 0.34
N ALA A 32 12.73 7.97 -0.11
CA ALA A 32 14.11 8.18 0.34
C ALA A 32 14.21 8.41 1.86
N ILE A 33 13.15 8.93 2.50
CA ILE A 33 13.12 9.28 3.92
C ILE A 33 12.87 8.08 4.81
N ILE A 34 12.16 7.07 4.30
CA ILE A 34 11.91 5.82 5.04
C ILE A 34 13.23 5.15 5.42
N LYS A 35 14.27 5.25 4.60
CA LYS A 35 15.62 4.77 4.92
C LYS A 35 16.22 5.43 6.18
N TYR A 36 15.80 6.65 6.50
CA TYR A 36 16.31 7.44 7.63
C TYR A 36 15.44 7.36 8.88
N TRP A 37 14.53 6.39 8.97
CA TRP A 37 13.76 6.11 10.18
C TRP A 37 14.61 5.98 11.47
N PRO A 38 15.88 5.49 11.47
CA PRO A 38 16.69 5.45 12.69
C PRO A 38 16.98 6.83 13.28
N LEU A 39 16.93 7.91 12.48
CA LEU A 39 17.09 9.28 12.98
C LEU A 39 15.94 9.69 13.92
N ALA A 40 14.75 9.12 13.75
CA ALA A 40 13.65 9.32 14.69
C ALA A 40 13.97 8.71 16.07
N ILE A 41 14.60 7.53 16.09
CA ILE A 41 15.10 6.91 17.34
C ILE A 41 16.18 7.80 17.97
N VAL A 42 17.11 8.33 17.18
CA VAL A 42 18.16 9.25 17.67
C VAL A 42 17.56 10.51 18.27
N SER A 43 16.56 11.11 17.61
CA SER A 43 15.82 12.29 18.11
C SER A 43 15.15 12.03 19.48
N VAL A 44 14.51 10.87 19.62
CA VAL A 44 13.90 10.45 20.89
C VAL A 44 14.97 10.18 21.96
N GLY A 45 16.06 9.50 21.60
CA GLY A 45 17.18 9.22 22.50
C GLY A 45 17.85 10.50 23.04
N ILE A 46 18.11 11.48 22.18
CA ILE A 46 18.67 12.79 22.59
C ILE A 46 17.74 13.50 23.56
N SER A 47 16.43 13.46 23.31
CA SER A 47 15.43 14.08 24.18
C SER A 47 15.34 13.42 25.55
N LEU A 48 15.52 12.10 25.63
CA LEU A 48 15.58 11.35 26.89
C LEU A 48 16.88 11.62 27.67
N LEU A 49 18.03 11.66 26.99
CA LEU A 49 19.34 11.91 27.61
C LEU A 49 19.45 13.30 28.24
N LEU A 50 18.75 14.29 27.67
CA LEU A 50 18.87 15.70 28.07
C LEU A 50 17.71 16.18 28.95
N GLN A 51 16.83 15.29 29.39
CA GLN A 51 15.57 15.61 30.08
C GLN A 51 15.76 16.39 31.41
N ASN A 52 16.94 16.28 32.04
CA ASN A 52 17.26 16.89 33.34
C ASN A 52 18.42 17.92 33.31
N ARG A 53 18.77 18.49 32.14
CA ARG A 53 19.86 19.48 32.03
C ARG A 53 19.31 20.90 31.77
N PRO A 54 19.92 21.96 32.34
CA PRO A 54 19.41 23.34 32.24
C PRO A 54 19.35 23.90 30.82
N HIS A 55 20.13 23.35 29.87
CA HIS A 55 20.07 23.68 28.44
C HIS A 55 19.58 22.52 27.56
N GLY A 56 19.05 21.44 28.17
CA GLY A 56 18.69 20.22 27.45
C GLY A 56 17.59 20.41 26.39
N VAL A 57 16.64 21.32 26.66
CA VAL A 57 15.58 21.69 25.71
C VAL A 57 16.15 22.40 24.49
N LEU A 58 17.06 23.35 24.70
CA LEU A 58 17.66 24.15 23.64
C LEU A 58 18.52 23.26 22.73
N ILE A 59 19.35 22.40 23.33
CA ILE A 59 20.21 21.46 22.60
C ILE A 59 19.37 20.44 21.81
N SER A 60 18.34 19.84 22.43
CA SER A 60 17.43 18.92 21.73
C SER A 60 16.70 19.61 20.57
N THR A 61 16.28 20.86 20.74
CA THR A 61 15.60 21.64 19.69
C THR A 61 16.54 21.90 18.50
N VAL A 62 17.78 22.33 18.77
CA VAL A 62 18.79 22.57 17.72
C VAL A 62 19.14 21.27 16.99
N CYS A 63 19.34 20.16 17.70
CA CYS A 63 19.59 18.85 17.08
C CYS A 63 18.43 18.40 16.20
N ASN A 64 17.18 18.60 16.65
CA ASN A 64 16.01 18.28 15.84
C ASN A 64 15.92 19.13 14.58
N ILE A 65 16.19 20.43 14.67
CA ILE A 65 16.25 21.33 13.50
C ILE A 65 17.33 20.87 12.52
N LEU A 66 18.52 20.49 13.01
CA LEU A 66 19.59 19.98 12.16
C LEU A 66 19.22 18.66 11.46
N ILE A 67 18.57 17.73 12.19
CA ILE A 67 18.06 16.48 11.61
C ILE A 67 16.99 16.77 10.56
N CYS A 68 16.06 17.69 10.83
CA CYS A 68 15.01 18.12 9.90
C CYS A 68 15.61 18.75 8.64
N SER A 69 16.55 19.68 8.78
CA SER A 69 17.27 20.30 7.66
C SER A 69 18.05 19.28 6.84
N PHE A 70 18.68 18.29 7.49
CA PHE A 70 19.37 17.19 6.81
C PHE A 70 18.40 16.29 6.04
N LEU A 71 17.24 15.96 6.61
CA LEU A 71 16.19 15.19 5.95
C LEU A 71 15.62 15.93 4.74
N VAL A 72 15.42 17.26 4.85
CA VAL A 72 14.99 18.09 3.73
C VAL A 72 16.04 18.12 2.63
N TYR A 73 17.31 18.31 3.00
CA TYR A 73 18.43 18.29 2.05
C TYR A 73 18.52 16.96 1.31
N GLN A 74 18.44 15.83 2.02
CA GLN A 74 18.44 14.50 1.43
C GLN A 74 17.20 14.24 0.57
N GLY A 75 16.01 14.71 0.99
CA GLY A 75 14.76 14.50 0.28
C GLY A 75 14.57 15.38 -0.97
N THR A 76 15.32 16.49 -1.09
CA THR A 76 15.29 17.43 -2.22
C THR A 76 16.47 17.25 -3.18
N THR A 77 17.67 16.95 -2.66
CA THR A 77 18.90 16.84 -3.46
C THR A 77 19.07 15.47 -4.10
N ASN A 78 18.50 14.41 -3.53
CA ASN A 78 18.50 13.06 -4.13
C ASN A 78 17.44 12.93 -5.23
N SER A 79 17.42 13.89 -6.15
CA SER A 79 16.60 13.84 -7.36
C SER A 79 17.29 13.15 -8.53
N ASP A 80 18.56 12.70 -8.44
CA ASP A 80 19.09 11.69 -9.37
C ASP A 80 20.45 11.09 -8.96
N HIS A 81 20.59 9.80 -9.27
CA HIS A 81 21.79 8.94 -9.33
C HIS A 81 22.49 8.43 -8.05
N ASN A 82 22.51 7.10 -7.94
CA ASN A 82 23.46 6.22 -7.23
C ASN A 82 23.20 5.91 -5.74
N PHE A 83 22.28 4.97 -5.50
CA PHE A 83 22.47 3.98 -4.43
C PHE A 83 23.34 2.83 -4.96
N SER A 84 24.65 3.01 -4.88
CA SER A 84 25.61 1.91 -4.93
C SER A 84 25.94 1.50 -3.49
N ASN A 85 25.32 0.43 -3.02
CA ASN A 85 25.97 -0.48 -2.07
C ASN A 85 26.10 -1.81 -2.80
N GLY A 86 27.35 -2.22 -3.02
CA GLY A 86 27.73 -3.22 -4.01
C GLY A 86 27.04 -4.57 -3.84
N GLU A 87 26.36 -4.99 -4.90
CA GLU A 87 26.64 -6.17 -5.71
C GLU A 87 25.71 -6.12 -6.93
N ALA A 88 26.24 -6.49 -8.10
CA ALA A 88 25.66 -6.34 -9.44
C ALA A 88 25.56 -4.89 -9.96
N GLY A 89 26.19 -4.68 -11.13
CA GLY A 89 26.21 -3.41 -11.82
C GLY A 89 24.80 -2.88 -12.11
N ILE A 90 24.73 -1.56 -12.21
CA ILE A 90 23.63 -0.83 -12.82
C ILE A 90 23.51 -1.35 -14.25
N ASP A 91 22.69 -2.36 -14.43
CA ASP A 91 22.16 -2.64 -15.74
C ASP A 91 20.91 -1.78 -15.89
N SER A 92 20.96 -0.94 -16.92
CA SER A 92 19.81 -0.19 -17.40
C SER A 92 18.88 -1.19 -18.09
N GLN A 93 18.49 -2.27 -17.40
CA GLN A 93 17.67 -3.32 -17.97
C GLN A 93 16.32 -2.73 -18.27
N ALA A 94 16.13 -2.49 -19.57
CA ALA A 94 14.88 -2.51 -20.31
C ALA A 94 13.65 -2.68 -19.41
N GLN A 95 13.23 -1.58 -18.76
CA GLN A 95 11.94 -1.58 -18.12
C GLN A 95 10.91 -1.67 -19.24
N SER A 96 10.26 -2.82 -19.31
CA SER A 96 9.31 -3.10 -20.38
C SER A 96 7.98 -2.43 -20.06
N GLN A 97 7.26 -2.04 -21.10
CA GLN A 97 5.86 -1.65 -20.98
C GLN A 97 4.93 -2.87 -20.89
N ARG A 98 5.48 -4.07 -21.09
CA ARG A 98 4.77 -5.36 -20.99
C ARG A 98 5.65 -6.39 -20.31
N VAL A 99 5.17 -6.97 -19.23
CA VAL A 99 5.83 -8.07 -18.52
C VAL A 99 4.83 -9.21 -18.34
N ALA A 100 5.30 -10.44 -18.42
CA ALA A 100 4.47 -11.61 -18.22
C ALA A 100 5.32 -12.74 -17.63
N LEU A 101 4.65 -13.61 -16.89
CA LEU A 101 5.22 -14.83 -16.35
C LEU A 101 4.35 -16.02 -16.75
N ASP A 102 4.99 -17.10 -17.20
CA ASP A 102 4.31 -18.32 -17.60
C ASP A 102 3.75 -19.09 -16.40
N TYR A 103 2.60 -19.74 -16.60
CA TYR A 103 1.97 -20.60 -15.63
C TYR A 103 2.41 -22.05 -15.83
N SER A 104 2.71 -22.73 -14.73
CA SER A 104 2.91 -24.17 -14.67
C SER A 104 1.88 -24.77 -13.73
N THR A 105 1.35 -25.95 -14.07
CA THR A 105 0.38 -26.68 -13.23
C THR A 105 0.93 -27.12 -11.88
N GLU A 106 2.25 -27.06 -11.68
CA GLU A 106 2.89 -27.32 -10.39
C GLU A 106 2.71 -26.16 -9.39
N ILE A 107 2.29 -24.98 -9.86
CA ILE A 107 2.08 -23.80 -9.04
C ILE A 107 0.69 -23.88 -8.41
N GLU A 108 0.66 -24.28 -7.14
CA GLU A 108 -0.55 -24.39 -6.34
C GLU A 108 -0.84 -23.10 -5.59
N GLN A 109 0.21 -22.37 -5.18
CA GLN A 109 0.14 -21.12 -4.44
C GLN A 109 1.05 -20.06 -5.05
N ALA A 110 0.56 -18.83 -5.11
CA ALA A 110 1.32 -17.71 -5.63
C ALA A 110 1.20 -16.48 -4.72
N LYS A 111 2.33 -15.90 -4.36
CA LYS A 111 2.44 -14.68 -3.58
C LYS A 111 2.87 -13.54 -4.47
N LEU A 112 2.06 -12.49 -4.56
CA LEU A 112 2.34 -11.30 -5.36
C LEU A 112 2.64 -10.11 -4.45
N HIS A 113 3.86 -9.58 -4.57
CA HIS A 113 4.28 -8.30 -4.01
C HIS A 113 4.27 -7.25 -5.12
N LEU A 114 3.20 -6.44 -5.18
CA LEU A 114 3.08 -5.35 -6.14
C LEU A 114 3.56 -4.05 -5.48
N ASN A 115 4.64 -3.48 -5.98
CA ASN A 115 5.17 -2.20 -5.51
C ASN A 115 5.00 -1.13 -6.59
N GLY A 116 4.48 0.02 -6.21
CA GLY A 116 4.29 1.12 -7.15
C GLY A 116 4.24 2.49 -6.51
N GLY A 117 4.58 3.51 -7.30
CA GLY A 117 4.35 4.90 -6.93
C GLY A 117 2.87 5.30 -7.07
N ALA A 118 2.62 6.51 -7.56
CA ALA A 118 1.28 6.96 -7.89
C ALA A 118 0.82 6.40 -9.25
N ALA A 119 -0.23 5.58 -9.27
CA ALA A 119 -0.73 4.94 -10.48
C ALA A 119 -2.21 4.56 -10.37
N SER A 120 -2.83 4.27 -11.51
CA SER A 120 -4.11 3.58 -11.56
C SER A 120 -3.88 2.13 -11.94
N PHE A 121 -4.24 1.21 -11.05
CA PHE A 121 -4.16 -0.22 -11.30
C PHE A 121 -5.54 -0.77 -11.67
N LYS A 122 -5.59 -1.64 -12.68
CA LYS A 122 -6.79 -2.37 -13.04
C LYS A 122 -6.48 -3.86 -13.17
N LEU A 123 -7.18 -4.68 -12.37
CA LEU A 123 -7.21 -6.11 -12.61
C LEU A 123 -8.25 -6.38 -13.71
N VAL A 124 -7.78 -6.85 -14.86
CA VAL A 124 -8.63 -7.26 -15.99
C VAL A 124 -8.80 -8.78 -15.99
N LYS A 125 -9.74 -9.27 -16.79
CA LYS A 125 -9.96 -10.71 -16.91
C LYS A 125 -8.74 -11.36 -17.60
N PRO A 126 -8.36 -12.59 -17.22
CA PRO A 126 -7.29 -13.31 -17.89
C PRO A 126 -7.68 -13.59 -19.33
N GLU A 127 -6.83 -13.18 -20.27
CA GLU A 127 -6.99 -13.46 -21.70
C GLU A 127 -6.28 -14.76 -22.12
N ASP A 128 -5.25 -15.16 -21.35
CA ASP A 128 -4.39 -16.31 -21.64
C ASP A 128 -4.14 -17.11 -20.36
N SER A 129 -4.66 -18.35 -20.33
CA SER A 129 -4.48 -19.26 -19.19
C SER A 129 -3.07 -19.85 -19.10
N THR A 130 -2.22 -19.63 -20.10
CA THR A 130 -0.81 -20.07 -20.07
C THR A 130 0.09 -19.13 -19.29
N LYS A 131 -0.41 -17.95 -18.88
CA LYS A 131 0.32 -17.00 -18.05
C LYS A 131 -0.19 -17.05 -16.62
N LEU A 132 0.74 -16.97 -15.67
CA LEU A 132 0.45 -16.83 -14.25
C LEU A 132 0.03 -15.40 -13.94
N ILE A 133 0.73 -14.44 -14.54
CA ILE A 133 0.48 -13.01 -14.47
C ILE A 133 0.97 -12.37 -15.77
N ALA A 134 0.23 -11.39 -16.26
CA ALA A 134 0.75 -10.44 -17.24
C ALA A 134 0.30 -9.04 -16.89
N ALA A 135 1.17 -8.07 -17.12
CA ALA A 135 0.93 -6.66 -16.85
C ALA A 135 1.45 -5.80 -17.99
N TRP A 136 0.72 -4.74 -18.30
CA TRP A 136 1.09 -3.78 -19.33
C TRP A 136 0.66 -2.37 -19.00
N THR A 137 1.28 -1.43 -19.70
CA THR A 137 0.93 -0.01 -19.66
C THR A 137 1.19 0.61 -21.02
N ASP A 138 0.29 1.49 -21.45
CA ASP A 138 0.52 2.33 -22.65
C ASP A 138 1.32 3.60 -22.31
N SER A 139 1.65 3.81 -21.02
CA SER A 139 2.39 4.98 -20.58
C SER A 139 3.90 4.78 -20.85
N PRO A 140 4.54 5.59 -21.70
CA PRO A 140 5.99 5.50 -21.93
C PRO A 140 6.80 5.90 -20.70
N SER A 141 6.18 6.64 -19.79
CA SER A 141 6.77 7.07 -18.52
C SER A 141 6.70 6.02 -17.41
N VAL A 142 6.13 4.84 -17.65
CA VAL A 142 6.02 3.77 -16.66
C VAL A 142 6.80 2.57 -17.14
N GLY A 143 7.77 2.15 -16.33
CA GLY A 143 8.52 0.93 -16.51
C GLY A 143 8.01 -0.18 -15.60
N LEU A 144 7.80 -1.37 -16.16
CA LEU A 144 7.37 -2.55 -15.44
C LEU A 144 8.52 -3.54 -15.31
N ARG A 145 8.60 -4.19 -14.15
CA ARG A 145 9.56 -5.26 -13.87
C ARG A 145 8.88 -6.37 -13.08
N LEU A 146 9.16 -7.60 -13.45
CA LEU A 146 8.65 -8.77 -12.77
C LEU A 146 9.82 -9.68 -12.44
N ASP A 147 10.03 -9.92 -11.15
CA ASP A 147 10.93 -10.97 -10.67
C ASP A 147 10.11 -12.13 -10.12
N GLU A 148 10.69 -13.31 -10.19
CA GLU A 148 10.08 -14.52 -9.67
C GLU A 148 11.08 -15.37 -8.89
N SER A 149 10.58 -16.08 -7.89
CA SER A 149 11.32 -17.12 -7.19
C SER A 149 10.38 -18.26 -6.77
N GLY A 150 10.96 -19.39 -6.36
CA GLY A 150 10.21 -20.59 -5.99
C GLY A 150 9.67 -21.38 -7.18
N THR A 151 9.15 -22.57 -6.87
CA THR A 151 8.58 -23.52 -7.85
C THR A 151 7.09 -23.73 -7.60
N LYS A 152 6.72 -24.48 -6.54
CA LYS A 152 5.31 -24.76 -6.18
C LYS A 152 4.61 -23.61 -5.47
N GLU A 153 5.33 -23.00 -4.53
CA GLU A 153 4.98 -21.75 -3.88
C GLU A 153 5.75 -20.65 -4.62
N LYS A 154 5.04 -19.94 -5.48
CA LYS A 154 5.64 -18.96 -6.37
C LYS A 154 5.64 -17.60 -5.71
N GLU A 155 6.79 -16.97 -5.54
CA GLU A 155 6.87 -15.57 -5.09
C GLU A 155 7.17 -14.68 -6.28
N ILE A 156 6.36 -13.63 -6.45
CA ILE A 156 6.39 -12.72 -7.59
C ILE A 156 6.53 -11.31 -7.05
N VAL A 157 7.56 -10.59 -7.49
CA VAL A 157 7.73 -9.16 -7.21
C VAL A 157 7.41 -8.39 -8.47
N PHE A 158 6.35 -7.60 -8.45
CA PHE A 158 5.92 -6.73 -9.54
C PHE A 158 6.18 -5.27 -9.19
N ASP A 159 7.21 -4.68 -9.80
CA ASP A 159 7.51 -3.27 -9.63
C ASP A 159 7.01 -2.42 -10.81
N ALA A 160 6.29 -1.36 -10.48
CA ALA A 160 5.89 -0.30 -11.40
C ALA A 160 6.62 1.00 -11.05
N LYS A 161 7.62 1.37 -11.85
CA LYS A 161 8.43 2.56 -11.63
C LYS A 161 8.05 3.67 -12.61
N HIS A 162 8.00 4.89 -12.11
CA HIS A 162 7.80 6.07 -12.94
C HIS A 162 9.15 6.67 -13.35
N ASN A 163 9.33 6.93 -14.63
CA ASN A 163 10.55 7.52 -15.19
C ASN A 163 10.41 9.03 -15.44
N ASP A 164 9.20 9.59 -15.41
CA ASP A 164 8.97 11.04 -15.55
C ASP A 164 7.71 11.45 -14.78
N SER A 165 7.86 12.24 -13.72
CA SER A 165 6.80 12.69 -12.81
C SER A 165 5.71 13.58 -13.44
N ARG A 166 5.87 13.99 -14.71
CA ARG A 166 4.93 14.91 -15.39
C ARG A 166 3.78 14.22 -16.13
N SER A 167 3.78 12.89 -16.21
CA SER A 167 2.72 12.17 -16.93
C SER A 167 1.42 12.12 -16.14
N LYS A 168 0.34 12.62 -16.77
CA LYS A 168 -0.99 12.72 -16.14
C LYS A 168 -1.79 11.41 -16.16
N LYS A 169 -1.33 10.36 -16.85
CA LYS A 169 -2.05 9.08 -16.98
C LYS A 169 -1.09 7.89 -16.88
N ASN A 170 -1.08 7.28 -15.71
CA ASN A 170 -0.30 6.06 -15.43
C ASN A 170 -1.25 4.93 -15.12
N THR A 171 -1.90 4.38 -16.16
CA THR A 171 -2.73 3.18 -16.02
C THR A 171 -1.90 1.95 -16.26
N ILE A 172 -1.96 1.02 -15.32
CA ILE A 172 -1.33 -0.29 -15.40
C ILE A 172 -2.47 -1.28 -15.34
N GLU A 173 -2.58 -2.07 -16.40
CA GLU A 173 -3.55 -3.16 -16.48
C GLU A 173 -2.77 -4.46 -16.30
N PHE A 174 -3.35 -5.37 -15.53
CA PHE A 174 -2.76 -6.67 -15.31
C PHE A 174 -3.87 -7.70 -15.15
N TYR A 175 -3.56 -8.96 -15.43
CA TYR A 175 -4.41 -10.08 -15.05
C TYR A 175 -3.60 -11.08 -14.25
N LEU A 176 -4.32 -11.88 -13.47
CA LEU A 176 -3.78 -12.99 -12.71
C LEU A 176 -4.42 -14.28 -13.24
N ASN A 177 -3.74 -15.40 -13.09
CA ASN A 177 -4.35 -16.71 -13.35
C ASN A 177 -5.25 -17.10 -12.15
N PRO A 178 -6.50 -17.53 -12.37
CA PRO A 178 -7.40 -17.90 -11.28
C PRO A 178 -7.13 -19.31 -10.69
N ALA A 179 -6.26 -20.11 -11.32
CA ALA A 179 -6.00 -21.49 -10.89
C ALA A 179 -5.30 -21.63 -9.52
N PRO A 180 -4.18 -20.93 -9.23
CA PRO A 180 -3.53 -21.03 -7.92
C PRO A 180 -4.28 -20.25 -6.84
N VAL A 181 -3.98 -20.57 -5.58
CA VAL A 181 -4.37 -19.75 -4.43
C VAL A 181 -3.40 -18.57 -4.30
N TRP A 182 -3.95 -17.37 -4.18
CA TRP A 182 -3.16 -16.14 -4.11
C TRP A 182 -2.97 -15.60 -2.68
N ASP A 183 -1.78 -15.11 -2.41
CA ASP A 183 -1.51 -14.11 -1.37
C ASP A 183 -1.08 -12.81 -2.03
N LEU A 184 -1.85 -11.74 -1.85
CA LEU A 184 -1.67 -10.49 -2.57
C LEU A 184 -1.26 -9.39 -1.59
N GLU A 185 -0.14 -8.74 -1.86
CA GLU A 185 0.33 -7.58 -1.12
C GLU A 185 0.61 -6.43 -2.09
N LEU A 186 -0.16 -5.34 -1.96
CA LEU A 186 -0.07 -4.17 -2.80
C LEU A 186 0.46 -2.99 -1.98
N ASN A 187 1.69 -2.56 -2.26
CA ASN A 187 2.35 -1.43 -1.63
C ASN A 187 2.43 -0.26 -2.63
N VAL A 188 1.49 0.67 -2.54
CA VAL A 188 1.31 1.72 -3.55
C VAL A 188 1.21 3.12 -2.93
N GLY A 189 1.83 4.12 -3.54
CA GLY A 189 1.84 5.49 -2.99
C GLY A 189 0.46 6.15 -2.97
N ALA A 190 -0.04 6.52 -4.15
CA ALA A 190 -1.39 7.06 -4.34
C ALA A 190 -2.08 6.32 -5.48
N VAL A 191 -3.25 5.73 -5.22
CA VAL A 191 -3.79 4.73 -6.13
C VAL A 191 -5.27 4.90 -6.44
N ASN A 192 -5.61 4.74 -7.72
CA ASN A 192 -6.97 4.37 -8.12
C ASN A 192 -6.96 2.90 -8.52
N PHE A 193 -7.45 2.02 -7.65
CA PHE A 193 -7.42 0.57 -7.86
C PHE A 193 -8.82 0.04 -8.11
N LYS A 194 -9.02 -0.60 -9.27
CA LYS A 194 -10.26 -1.30 -9.60
C LYS A 194 -9.95 -2.75 -9.90
N ALA A 195 -10.54 -3.66 -9.14
CA ALA A 195 -10.33 -5.08 -9.34
C ALA A 195 -11.60 -5.88 -9.13
N ASP A 196 -11.76 -6.89 -9.97
CA ASP A 196 -12.79 -7.92 -9.84
C ASP A 196 -12.11 -9.24 -9.47
N PHE A 197 -12.17 -9.57 -8.18
CA PHE A 197 -11.66 -10.79 -7.60
C PHE A 197 -12.69 -11.94 -7.61
N SER A 198 -13.82 -11.80 -8.30
CA SER A 198 -14.95 -12.75 -8.19
C SER A 198 -14.64 -14.18 -8.64
N ILE A 199 -13.66 -14.34 -9.54
CA ILE A 199 -13.23 -15.65 -10.05
C ILE A 199 -11.95 -16.17 -9.39
N TYR A 200 -11.41 -15.43 -8.42
CA TYR A 200 -10.08 -15.68 -7.87
C TYR A 200 -10.18 -16.30 -6.48
N ARG A 201 -9.23 -17.19 -6.19
CA ARG A 201 -9.04 -17.79 -4.87
C ARG A 201 -7.85 -17.10 -4.23
N PHE A 202 -8.06 -16.42 -3.10
CA PHE A 202 -6.98 -15.77 -2.36
C PHE A 202 -7.16 -16.02 -0.87
N GLN A 203 -6.04 -16.23 -0.16
CA GLN A 203 -6.02 -16.36 1.29
C GLN A 203 -5.90 -14.98 1.94
N THR A 204 -5.01 -14.14 1.40
CA THR A 204 -4.76 -12.79 1.88
C THR A 204 -4.81 -11.77 0.75
N LEU A 205 -5.46 -10.63 1.00
CA LEU A 205 -5.33 -9.41 0.21
C LEU A 205 -4.98 -8.24 1.13
N ALA A 206 -3.73 -7.80 1.09
CA ALA A 206 -3.22 -6.66 1.82
C ALA A 206 -2.99 -5.48 0.86
N ILE A 207 -3.56 -4.32 1.17
CA ILE A 207 -3.39 -3.08 0.41
C ILE A 207 -2.88 -1.98 1.34
N ASN A 208 -1.66 -1.53 1.10
CA ASN A 208 -1.03 -0.40 1.80
C ASN A 208 -0.96 0.79 0.84
N ALA A 209 -1.70 1.85 1.14
CA ALA A 209 -1.69 3.06 0.32
C ALA A 209 -1.77 4.38 1.09
N GLY A 210 -1.20 5.46 0.53
CA GLY A 210 -1.32 6.80 1.10
C GLY A 210 -2.70 7.40 0.87
N ALA A 211 -2.94 7.90 -0.35
CA ALA A 211 -4.24 8.43 -0.78
C ALA A 211 -4.84 7.50 -1.84
N SER A 212 -6.08 7.05 -1.65
CA SER A 212 -6.61 6.01 -2.54
C SER A 212 -8.11 6.06 -2.85
N ASN A 213 -8.47 5.59 -4.03
CA ASN A 213 -9.84 5.25 -4.42
C ASN A 213 -9.83 3.78 -4.83
N ILE A 214 -10.46 2.93 -4.02
CA ILE A 214 -10.37 1.47 -4.15
C ILE A 214 -11.77 0.91 -4.38
N GLY A 215 -11.96 0.26 -5.53
CA GLY A 215 -13.19 -0.43 -5.90
C GLY A 215 -12.92 -1.92 -6.12
N LEU A 216 -13.39 -2.77 -5.20
CA LEU A 216 -13.15 -4.22 -5.25
C LEU A 216 -14.47 -4.96 -5.34
N THR A 217 -14.53 -5.97 -6.20
CA THR A 217 -15.63 -6.94 -6.24
C THR A 217 -15.08 -8.30 -5.88
N PHE A 218 -15.74 -8.99 -4.96
CA PHE A 218 -15.36 -10.32 -4.49
C PHE A 218 -16.42 -11.34 -4.89
N GLY A 219 -15.99 -12.59 -4.96
CA GLY A 219 -16.84 -13.76 -5.16
C GLY A 219 -17.27 -14.34 -3.82
N GLU A 220 -17.77 -15.57 -3.83
CA GLU A 220 -17.95 -16.31 -2.58
C GLU A 220 -16.57 -16.65 -2.00
N PRO A 221 -16.37 -16.57 -0.68
CA PRO A 221 -15.13 -17.02 -0.08
C PRO A 221 -14.93 -18.51 -0.40
N THR A 222 -13.78 -18.87 -0.96
CA THR A 222 -13.47 -20.25 -1.36
C THR A 222 -12.53 -20.95 -0.38
N LEU A 223 -12.02 -20.22 0.61
CA LEU A 223 -11.06 -20.67 1.60
C LEU A 223 -11.52 -20.27 3.01
N GLU A 224 -11.14 -21.07 3.99
CA GLU A 224 -11.35 -20.72 5.39
C GLU A 224 -10.49 -19.50 5.77
N ASN A 225 -11.04 -18.60 6.58
CA ASN A 225 -10.33 -17.44 7.12
C ASN A 225 -9.69 -16.53 6.05
N THR A 226 -10.43 -16.19 4.99
CA THR A 226 -9.92 -15.28 3.96
C THR A 226 -9.76 -13.87 4.53
N LYS A 227 -8.54 -13.34 4.57
CA LYS A 227 -8.22 -12.05 5.18
C LYS A 227 -8.09 -10.95 4.12
N ILE A 228 -8.77 -9.83 4.34
CA ILE A 228 -8.63 -8.61 3.53
C ILE A 228 -8.19 -7.49 4.47
N GLU A 229 -7.01 -6.93 4.24
CA GLU A 229 -6.45 -5.85 5.06
C GLU A 229 -6.21 -4.62 4.19
N ILE A 230 -6.85 -3.50 4.53
CA ILE A 230 -6.74 -2.24 3.79
C ILE A 230 -6.23 -1.17 4.74
N ASN A 231 -4.94 -0.85 4.61
CA ASN A 231 -4.23 0.17 5.36
C ASN A 231 -4.06 1.41 4.48
N THR A 232 -4.83 2.46 4.76
CA THR A 232 -4.86 3.67 3.93
C THR A 232 -4.75 4.95 4.75
N GLY A 233 -4.10 5.98 4.22
CA GLY A 233 -4.09 7.30 4.86
C GLY A 233 -5.44 8.00 4.74
N ALA A 234 -5.78 8.40 3.52
CA ALA A 234 -7.09 8.96 3.14
C ALA A 234 -7.67 8.18 1.97
N SER A 235 -8.89 7.65 2.11
CA SER A 235 -9.45 6.80 1.05
C SER A 235 -10.96 6.83 0.88
N ASN A 236 -11.38 6.48 -0.34
CA ASN A 236 -12.74 6.08 -0.65
C ASN A 236 -12.75 4.60 -1.04
N LEU A 237 -13.42 3.77 -0.25
CA LEU A 237 -13.50 2.32 -0.39
C LEU A 237 -14.91 1.90 -0.80
N SER A 238 -15.01 1.16 -1.90
CA SER A 238 -16.25 0.55 -2.37
C SER A 238 -16.00 -0.94 -2.57
N LEU A 239 -16.47 -1.76 -1.64
CA LEU A 239 -16.37 -3.22 -1.73
C LEU A 239 -17.73 -3.80 -2.13
N ARG A 240 -17.69 -4.85 -2.95
CA ARG A 240 -18.87 -5.61 -3.35
C ARG A 240 -18.67 -7.07 -3.03
N VAL A 241 -19.63 -7.67 -2.34
CA VAL A 241 -19.63 -9.09 -1.97
C VAL A 241 -20.93 -9.74 -2.46
N PRO A 242 -20.97 -11.05 -2.76
CA PRO A 242 -22.21 -11.71 -3.15
C PRO A 242 -23.23 -11.71 -2.00
N LYS A 243 -24.51 -11.74 -2.34
CA LYS A 243 -25.58 -11.93 -1.33
C LYS A 243 -25.42 -13.28 -0.60
N GLY A 244 -25.34 -13.21 0.73
CA GLY A 244 -25.23 -14.40 1.59
C GLY A 244 -23.79 -14.72 2.03
N ALA A 245 -22.78 -14.10 1.41
CA ALA A 245 -21.40 -14.25 1.82
C ALA A 245 -21.22 -13.74 3.27
N ALA A 246 -20.63 -14.58 4.12
CA ALA A 246 -20.35 -14.22 5.49
C ALA A 246 -19.13 -13.29 5.57
N TYR A 247 -19.25 -12.15 6.25
CA TYR A 247 -18.11 -11.26 6.47
C TYR A 247 -18.16 -10.51 7.81
N ARG A 248 -16.96 -10.18 8.31
CA ARG A 248 -16.73 -9.28 9.44
C ARG A 248 -15.92 -8.09 8.96
N VAL A 249 -16.26 -6.90 9.45
CA VAL A 249 -15.46 -5.69 9.27
C VAL A 249 -14.98 -5.18 10.62
N THR A 250 -13.68 -4.99 10.75
CA THR A 250 -13.05 -4.37 11.92
C THR A 250 -12.38 -3.06 11.50
N GLY A 251 -12.69 -1.95 12.18
CA GLY A 251 -12.09 -0.65 11.89
C GLY A 251 -12.03 0.30 13.08
N LYS A 252 -10.88 0.94 13.29
CA LYS A 252 -10.62 1.82 14.45
C LYS A 252 -11.29 3.20 14.34
N ASN A 253 -11.54 3.69 13.13
CA ASN A 253 -12.08 5.03 12.83
C ASN A 253 -13.24 4.97 11.81
N VAL A 254 -14.24 4.14 12.06
CA VAL A 254 -15.42 4.05 11.18
C VAL A 254 -16.21 5.36 11.24
N MET A 255 -16.12 6.17 10.18
CA MET A 255 -16.84 7.44 10.02
C MET A 255 -18.35 7.20 9.85
N SER A 256 -19.17 8.23 10.16
CA SER A 256 -20.65 8.18 10.17
C SER A 256 -21.29 7.86 8.80
N SER A 257 -20.58 8.02 7.68
CA SER A 257 -21.08 7.74 6.33
C SER A 257 -20.84 6.30 5.86
N THR A 258 -20.44 5.42 6.77
CA THR A 258 -20.12 4.03 6.46
C THR A 258 -21.39 3.19 6.35
N ARG A 259 -21.49 2.34 5.32
CA ARG A 259 -22.63 1.44 5.11
C ARG A 259 -22.13 0.04 4.81
N TYR A 260 -22.52 -0.93 5.64
CA TYR A 260 -22.20 -2.35 5.46
C TYR A 260 -23.50 -3.13 5.30
N GLU A 261 -23.84 -3.50 4.07
CA GLU A 261 -25.12 -4.13 3.76
C GLU A 261 -25.20 -5.57 4.29
N GLY A 262 -26.18 -5.84 5.13
CA GLY A 262 -26.37 -7.17 5.75
C GLY A 262 -25.50 -7.42 6.98
N ALA A 263 -24.67 -6.45 7.40
CA ALA A 263 -23.87 -6.54 8.61
C ALA A 263 -24.38 -5.62 9.72
N GLU A 264 -24.46 -6.16 10.93
CA GLU A 264 -24.87 -5.44 12.13
C GLU A 264 -23.66 -5.15 13.03
N LYS A 265 -23.77 -4.09 13.84
CA LYS A 265 -22.71 -3.73 14.78
C LYS A 265 -22.74 -4.66 15.99
N VAL A 266 -21.71 -5.48 16.15
CA VAL A 266 -21.58 -6.39 17.31
C VAL A 266 -20.77 -5.78 18.45
N SER A 267 -19.82 -4.89 18.17
CA SER A 267 -19.06 -4.16 19.18
C SER A 267 -18.46 -2.86 18.64
N LYS A 268 -17.64 -2.17 19.43
CA LYS A 268 -17.04 -0.89 19.00
C LYS A 268 -16.08 -1.11 17.84
N GLY A 269 -16.48 -0.65 16.66
CA GLY A 269 -15.67 -0.76 15.44
C GLY A 269 -15.73 -2.13 14.77
N VAL A 270 -16.64 -3.01 15.19
CA VAL A 270 -16.79 -4.36 14.61
C VAL A 270 -18.22 -4.55 14.13
N TYR A 271 -18.37 -4.99 12.87
CA TYR A 271 -19.63 -5.28 12.21
C TYR A 271 -19.58 -6.67 11.58
N GLU A 272 -20.67 -7.42 11.65
CA GLU A 272 -20.73 -8.82 11.20
C GLU A 272 -22.06 -9.12 10.52
N THR A 273 -22.03 -9.97 9.49
CA THR A 273 -23.26 -10.59 8.97
C THR A 273 -23.81 -11.60 9.97
N GLU A 274 -25.13 -11.81 9.97
CA GLU A 274 -25.81 -12.72 10.91
C GLU A 274 -25.22 -14.14 10.89
N ASN A 275 -24.81 -14.61 9.71
CA ASN A 275 -24.22 -15.94 9.51
C ASN A 275 -22.70 -16.02 9.78
N TYR A 276 -22.03 -14.93 10.18
CA TYR A 276 -20.56 -14.91 10.30
C TYR A 276 -20.00 -15.96 11.27
N GLN A 277 -20.68 -16.18 12.40
CA GLN A 277 -20.22 -17.09 13.45
C GLN A 277 -20.39 -18.57 13.06
N SER A 278 -21.44 -18.89 12.28
CA SER A 278 -21.74 -20.25 11.85
C SER A 278 -21.08 -20.63 10.52
N ALA A 279 -20.69 -19.64 9.71
CA ALA A 279 -20.03 -19.88 8.43
C ALA A 279 -18.58 -20.38 8.59
N SER A 280 -18.25 -21.42 7.82
CA SER A 280 -16.87 -21.92 7.65
C SER A 280 -16.08 -21.07 6.65
N LEU A 281 -16.73 -20.67 5.54
CA LEU A 281 -16.17 -19.80 4.51
C LEU A 281 -16.63 -18.37 4.76
N LYS A 282 -15.67 -17.47 4.97
CA LYS A 282 -15.96 -16.08 5.35
C LYS A 282 -14.80 -15.15 5.06
N TYR A 283 -15.13 -13.86 4.92
CA TYR A 283 -14.15 -12.77 4.83
C TYR A 283 -13.96 -12.09 6.19
N ASP A 284 -12.71 -11.99 6.62
CA ASP A 284 -12.32 -11.09 7.72
C ASP A 284 -11.67 -9.83 7.11
N ILE A 285 -12.36 -8.70 7.24
CA ILE A 285 -12.00 -7.43 6.60
C ILE A 285 -11.51 -6.45 7.67
N GLU A 286 -10.23 -6.12 7.62
CA GLU A 286 -9.61 -5.14 8.51
C GLU A 286 -9.36 -3.83 7.75
N LEU A 287 -9.93 -2.74 8.27
CA LEU A 287 -9.84 -1.40 7.69
C LEU A 287 -9.11 -0.47 8.66
N ASN A 288 -7.90 -0.07 8.30
CA ASN A 288 -7.11 0.88 9.07
C ASN A 288 -6.87 2.14 8.24
N GLY A 289 -7.23 3.30 8.81
CA GLY A 289 -6.88 4.57 8.20
C GLY A 289 -7.31 5.80 8.98
N ALA A 290 -6.74 6.94 8.59
CA ALA A 290 -6.97 8.21 9.29
C ALA A 290 -8.29 8.86 8.84
N ALA A 291 -8.62 8.81 7.55
CA ALA A 291 -9.83 9.41 6.97
C ALA A 291 -10.40 8.58 5.81
N ASN A 292 -11.29 7.64 6.13
CA ASN A 292 -11.84 6.70 5.14
C ASN A 292 -13.37 6.79 5.07
N SER A 293 -13.92 6.91 3.85
CA SER A 293 -15.30 6.48 3.57
C SER A 293 -15.27 5.04 3.09
N CYS A 294 -16.07 4.16 3.71
CA CYS A 294 -16.17 2.78 3.28
C CYS A 294 -17.63 2.39 3.06
N SER A 295 -17.89 1.73 1.94
CA SER A 295 -19.16 1.08 1.66
C SER A 295 -18.92 -0.36 1.25
N ILE A 296 -19.73 -1.25 1.82
CA ILE A 296 -19.82 -2.65 1.41
C ILE A 296 -21.25 -2.87 0.97
N ASN A 297 -21.43 -3.18 -0.31
CA ASN A 297 -22.74 -3.49 -0.89
C ASN A 297 -22.76 -4.94 -1.35
N THR A 298 -23.92 -5.57 -1.24
CA THR A 298 -24.18 -6.89 -1.78
C THR A 298 -24.63 -6.78 -3.25
N TYR A 299 -24.45 -7.84 -4.05
CA TYR A 299 -24.98 -7.92 -5.41
C TYR A 299 -25.74 -9.23 -5.65
#